data_AF-A0A316F057-F1
#
_entry.id   AF-A0A316F057-F1
#
_cell.length_a   1.000
_cell.length_b   1.000
_cell.length_c   1.000
_cell.angle_alpha   90.00
_cell.angle_beta   90.00
_cell.angle_gamma   90.00
#
_symmetry.space_group_name_H-M   'P 1'
#
loop_
_entity.id
_entity.type
_entity.pdbx_description
1 polymer ?
#
loop_
_entity_poly.entity_id
_entity_poly.type
_entity_poly.pdbx_seq_one_letter_code
_entity_poly.pdbx_strand_id
1 'polypeptide(L)'
;MDSPNMDSSNMDSSNMDSSNKRLSFNEMAKLVKASCSNEYKSAEEIAVEINRAVKYLKNFILPKLIENGELIKLFPDNNPFQKYKSNIK
;
A
#
# COMPACT_ATOMS: atom_id res chain seq x y z
N MET A 1 -2.60 42.47 -1.97
CA MET A 1 -2.70 41.45 -0.90
C MET A 1 -3.36 40.28 -1.57
N ASP A 2 -2.56 39.45 -2.21
CA ASP A 2 -3.04 38.49 -3.20
C ASP A 2 -2.75 37.10 -2.67
N SER A 3 -3.76 36.49 -2.06
CA SER A 3 -3.74 35.11 -1.60
C SER A 3 -3.96 34.17 -2.80
N PRO A 4 -3.11 33.16 -3.04
CA PRO A 4 -3.47 32.10 -3.95
C PRO A 4 -4.22 30.97 -3.24
N ASN A 5 -5.26 30.58 -3.94
CA ASN A 5 -6.33 29.64 -3.68
C ASN A 5 -5.84 28.19 -3.50
N MET A 6 -6.44 27.45 -2.55
CA MET A 6 -6.22 26.01 -2.38
C MET A 6 -7.02 25.24 -3.43
N ASP A 7 -6.35 24.52 -4.34
CA ASP A 7 -7.00 23.56 -5.23
C ASP A 7 -6.87 22.14 -4.65
N SER A 8 -7.95 21.68 -4.03
CA SER A 8 -8.16 20.27 -3.68
C SER A 8 -8.87 19.58 -4.84
N SER A 9 -8.13 19.02 -5.80
CA SER A 9 -8.74 18.21 -6.86
C SER A 9 -8.85 16.74 -6.44
N ASN A 10 -9.92 16.41 -5.70
CA ASN A 10 -10.37 15.04 -5.48
C ASN A 10 -11.24 14.59 -6.67
N MET A 11 -10.62 14.05 -7.74
CA MET A 11 -11.36 13.41 -8.82
C MET A 11 -11.64 11.94 -8.49
N ASP A 12 -12.84 11.70 -7.97
CA ASP A 12 -13.56 10.44 -8.14
C ASP A 12 -14.05 10.38 -9.60
N SER A 13 -13.69 9.32 -10.33
CA SER A 13 -14.27 9.03 -11.64
C SER A 13 -14.63 7.56 -11.69
N SER A 14 -15.94 7.34 -11.58
CA SER A 14 -16.63 6.09 -11.85
C SER A 14 -16.75 5.87 -13.35
N ASN A 15 -16.27 4.72 -13.84
CA ASN A 15 -16.67 4.20 -15.15
C ASN A 15 -16.81 2.66 -15.07
N MET A 16 -17.97 2.17 -15.50
CA MET A 16 -18.32 0.75 -15.56
C MET A 16 -17.59 0.03 -16.71
N ASP A 17 -17.52 -1.30 -16.57
CA ASP A 17 -17.25 -2.32 -17.60
C ASP A 17 -15.79 -2.67 -17.95
N SER A 18 -15.28 -3.66 -17.20
CA SER A 18 -14.33 -4.72 -17.58
C SER A 18 -13.72 -5.28 -16.29
N SER A 19 -13.71 -6.61 -16.17
CA SER A 19 -13.34 -7.44 -15.02
C SER A 19 -11.84 -7.39 -14.61
N ASN A 20 -11.26 -6.19 -14.56
CA ASN A 20 -9.96 -5.88 -13.97
C ASN A 20 -9.95 -4.41 -13.52
N LYS A 21 -10.81 -4.06 -12.55
CA LYS A 21 -10.74 -2.75 -11.89
C LYS A 21 -9.32 -2.58 -11.36
N ARG A 22 -8.58 -1.62 -11.93
CA ARG A 22 -7.27 -1.21 -11.42
C ARG A 22 -7.52 -0.65 -10.03
N LEU A 23 -7.24 -1.43 -9.00
CA LEU A 23 -7.29 -0.95 -7.63
C LEU A 23 -6.38 0.28 -7.53
N SER A 24 -6.93 1.36 -7.00
CA SER A 24 -6.15 2.56 -6.71
C SER A 24 -5.04 2.21 -5.70
N PHE A 25 -4.02 3.07 -5.63
CA PHE A 25 -2.99 2.92 -4.60
C PHE A 25 -3.60 2.88 -3.19
N ASN A 26 -4.62 3.69 -2.93
CA ASN A 26 -5.28 3.76 -1.63
C ASN A 26 -6.01 2.44 -1.28
N GLU A 27 -6.72 1.85 -2.23
CA GLU A 27 -7.36 0.54 -2.02
C GLU A 27 -6.33 -0.56 -1.81
N MET A 28 -5.25 -0.57 -2.60
CA MET A 28 -4.15 -1.52 -2.42
C MET A 28 -3.49 -1.37 -1.06
N ALA A 29 -3.25 -0.12 -0.64
CA ALA A 29 -2.71 0.22 0.67
C ALA A 29 -3.61 -0.30 1.79
N LYS A 30 -4.93 -0.11 1.70
CA LYS A 30 -5.88 -0.62 2.69
C LYS A 30 -5.79 -2.14 2.83
N LEU A 31 -5.74 -2.88 1.71
CA LEU A 31 -5.62 -4.34 1.72
C LEU A 31 -4.31 -4.82 2.36
N VAL A 32 -3.18 -4.22 1.97
CA VAL A 32 -1.85 -4.58 2.54
C VAL A 32 -1.78 -4.26 4.04
N LYS A 33 -2.39 -3.16 4.48
CA LYS A 33 -2.41 -2.80 5.90
C LYS A 33 -3.31 -3.73 6.70
N ALA A 34 -4.46 -4.11 6.15
CA ALA A 34 -5.35 -5.10 6.76
C ALA A 34 -4.65 -6.46 6.92
N SER A 35 -3.95 -6.94 5.89
CA SER A 35 -3.25 -8.23 5.93
C SER A 35 -2.16 -8.27 7.01
N CYS A 36 -1.46 -7.15 7.26
CA CYS A 36 -0.35 -7.05 8.22
C CYS A 36 -0.74 -6.35 9.53
N SER A 37 -2.04 -6.24 9.83
CA SER A 37 -2.53 -5.53 11.02
C SER A 37 -2.08 -6.20 12.32
N ASN A 38 -2.20 -7.52 12.39
CA ASN A 38 -1.97 -8.28 13.63
C ASN A 38 -0.51 -8.75 13.77
N GLU A 39 0.12 -9.18 12.67
CA GLU A 39 1.43 -9.84 12.68
C GLU A 39 2.35 -9.38 11.55
N TYR A 40 3.63 -9.73 11.68
CA TYR A 40 4.63 -9.51 10.65
C TYR A 40 4.47 -10.54 9.52
N LYS A 41 4.25 -10.07 8.30
CA LYS A 41 4.12 -10.91 7.10
C LYS A 41 5.17 -10.57 6.05
N SER A 42 5.67 -11.57 5.35
CA SER A 42 6.52 -11.39 4.17
C SER A 42 5.72 -10.82 2.99
N ALA A 43 6.43 -10.26 2.02
CA ALA A 43 5.78 -9.73 0.82
C ALA A 43 5.03 -10.83 0.03
N GLU A 44 5.53 -12.06 0.10
CA GLU A 44 4.93 -13.26 -0.48
C GLU A 44 3.61 -13.61 0.20
N GLU A 45 3.58 -13.64 1.55
CA GLU A 45 2.36 -13.90 2.31
C GLU A 45 1.28 -12.85 2.03
N ILE A 46 1.65 -11.57 2.02
CA ILE A 46 0.75 -10.45 1.70
C ILE A 46 0.17 -10.61 0.30
N ALA A 47 1.02 -10.90 -0.67
CA ALA A 47 0.63 -11.06 -2.08
C ALA A 47 -0.38 -12.19 -2.28
N VAL A 48 -0.18 -13.32 -1.61
CA VAL A 48 -1.11 -14.45 -1.64
C VAL A 48 -2.46 -14.04 -1.03
N GLU A 49 -2.44 -13.38 0.12
CA GLU A 49 -3.66 -12.99 0.84
C GLU A 49 -4.53 -11.98 0.08
N ILE A 50 -3.91 -11.00 -0.58
CA ILE A 50 -4.64 -9.97 -1.35
C ILE A 50 -4.76 -10.31 -2.85
N ASN A 51 -4.30 -11.50 -3.25
CA ASN A 51 -4.26 -12.01 -4.62
C ASN A 51 -3.60 -11.04 -5.63
N ARG A 52 -2.35 -10.65 -5.35
CA ARG A 52 -1.58 -9.70 -6.17
C ARG A 52 -0.15 -10.18 -6.41
N ALA A 53 0.52 -9.54 -7.38
CA ALA A 53 1.90 -9.87 -7.71
C ALA A 53 2.87 -9.34 -6.64
N VAL A 54 3.70 -10.24 -6.09
CA VAL A 54 4.76 -9.91 -5.12
C VAL A 54 5.66 -8.78 -5.63
N LYS A 55 6.05 -8.84 -6.92
CA LYS A 55 6.89 -7.82 -7.56
C LYS A 55 6.27 -6.43 -7.51
N TYR A 56 4.95 -6.33 -7.70
CA TYR A 56 4.24 -5.05 -7.64
C TYR A 56 4.24 -4.49 -6.22
N LEU A 57 4.02 -5.36 -5.21
CA LEU A 57 4.09 -4.95 -3.82
C LEU A 57 5.48 -4.47 -3.43
N LYS A 58 6.53 -5.23 -3.73
CA LYS A 58 7.92 -4.89 -3.39
C LYS A 58 8.40 -3.62 -4.06
N ASN A 59 7.98 -3.35 -5.29
CA ASN A 59 8.50 -2.23 -6.07
C ASN A 59 7.70 -0.93 -5.91
N PHE A 60 6.38 -1.01 -5.65
CA PHE A 60 5.51 0.17 -5.70
C PHE A 60 4.74 0.41 -4.40
N ILE A 61 4.24 -0.65 -3.76
CA ILE A 61 3.32 -0.50 -2.62
C ILE A 61 4.07 -0.42 -1.30
N LEU A 62 4.86 -1.44 -0.98
CA LEU A 62 5.58 -1.54 0.30
C LEU A 62 6.52 -0.36 0.53
N PRO A 63 7.37 0.07 -0.44
CA PRO A 63 8.26 1.21 -0.22
C PRO A 63 7.50 2.48 0.14
N LYS A 64 6.39 2.75 -0.55
CA LYS A 64 5.58 3.96 -0.34
C LYS A 64 4.84 3.95 1.00
N LEU A 65 4.35 2.78 1.44
CA LEU A 65 3.72 2.66 2.77
C LEU A 65 4.73 2.82 3.92
N ILE A 66 5.97 2.37 3.72
CA ILE A 66 7.05 2.56 4.70
C ILE A 66 7.44 4.04 4.78
N GLU A 67 7.58 4.70 3.62
CA GLU A 67 7.86 6.14 3.54
C GLU A 67 6.77 6.98 4.23
N ASN A 68 5.50 6.60 4.05
CA ASN A 68 4.37 7.22 4.73
C ASN A 68 4.28 6.90 6.24
N GLY A 69 5.13 6.02 6.77
CA GLY A 69 5.06 5.56 8.15
C GLY A 69 3.87 4.66 8.47
N GLU A 70 3.21 4.10 7.45
CA GLU A 70 2.05 3.21 7.59
C GLU A 70 2.45 1.73 7.79
N LEU A 71 3.65 1.34 7.34
CA LEU A 71 4.25 0.03 7.56
C LEU A 71 5.63 0.16 8.22
N ILE A 72 5.95 -0.79 9.09
CA ILE A 72 7.29 -0.99 9.63
C ILE A 72 7.92 -2.25 9.05
N LYS A 73 9.24 -2.19 8.84
CA LYS A 73 10.06 -3.35 8.47
C LYS A 73 10.51 -4.10 9.73
N LEU A 74 10.59 -5.43 9.63
CA LEU A 74 11.16 -6.26 10.69
C LEU A 74 12.69 -6.05 10.79
N PHE A 75 13.38 -5.93 9.66
CA PHE A 75 14.81 -5.66 9.58
C PHE A 75 15.07 -4.28 8.97
N PRO A 76 15.99 -3.47 9.52
CA PRO A 76 16.29 -2.14 8.98
C PRO A 76 16.87 -2.23 7.55
N ASP A 77 17.73 -3.21 7.30
CA ASP A 77 18.43 -3.40 6.03
C ASP A 77 17.67 -4.27 5.02
N ASN A 78 18.26 -4.46 3.84
CA ASN A 78 17.76 -5.39 2.85
C ASN A 78 18.05 -6.84 3.30
N ASN A 79 17.04 -7.51 3.84
CA ASN A 79 17.15 -8.87 4.34
C ASN A 79 16.27 -9.82 3.52
N PRO A 80 16.74 -11.03 3.14
CA PRO A 80 15.91 -12.01 2.43
C PRO A 80 14.67 -12.45 3.23
N PHE A 81 14.72 -12.38 4.56
CA PHE A 81 13.60 -12.73 5.45
C PHE A 81 12.79 -11.51 5.88
N GLN A 82 12.79 -10.44 5.07
CA GLN A 82 12.09 -9.22 5.40
C GLN A 82 10.58 -9.45 5.57
N LYS A 83 10.04 -8.94 6.67
CA LYS A 83 8.60 -8.92 6.95
C LYS A 83 8.14 -7.51 7.26
N TYR A 84 6.85 -7.28 7.11
CA TYR A 84 6.19 -6.00 7.25
C TYR A 84 5.02 -6.13 8.22
N LYS A 85 4.80 -5.08 9.02
CA LYS A 85 3.65 -4.96 9.92
C LYS A 85 3.04 -3.56 9.80
N SER A 86 1.72 -3.48 9.94
CA SER A 86 1.01 -2.19 10.02
C SER A 86 1.48 -1.40 11.24
N ASN A 87 1.83 -0.14 11.03
CA ASN A 87 2.16 0.81 12.10
C ASN A 87 0.94 1.60 12.59
N ILE A 88 -0.24 1.34 12.01
CA ILE A 88 -1.47 2.01 12.38
C ILE A 88 -1.97 1.43 13.71
N LYS A 89 -2.18 2.30 14.70
CA LYS A 89 -2.87 1.98 15.97
C LYS A 89 -4.37 1.84 15.77
#